data_AF-A0A2N1XJD0-F1
#
_entry.id   AF-A0A2N1XJD0-F1
#
_cell.length_a   1.000
_cell.length_b   1.000
_cell.length_c   1.000
_cell.angle_alpha   90.00
_cell.angle_beta   90.00
_cell.angle_gamma   90.00
#
_symmetry.space_group_name_H-M   'P 1'
#
loop_
_entity.id
_entity.type
_entity.pdbx_description
1 polymer ?
#
loop_
_entity_poly.entity_id
_entity_poly.type
_entity_poly.pdbx_seq_one_letter_code
_entity_poly.pdbx_strand_id
1 'polypeptide(L)'
;MAAQYDVAVSREDFALAQILGNIVLTQYPDSAEAKRIRPVYAQIIAGAERQRDHKRQADLWTYHAVPNKSGPGTVYTGFIWAVDVPDSREPSIRLVLRNHPEWGLSAYLLLDRTRRPGAPGDSGAPDPGAAHAPQPSSGTGVGAPLGSPYLCPEPACHISIRFDDGAAQTFTAYEPDERGTGALFIEDYAVLTAAIETAQWMTIDMPTAAGIRELRFEVAGYDPQRLTPPTAL
;
A
#
# COMPACT_ATOMS: atom_id res chain seq x y z
N MET A 1 12.02 32.99 -18.72
CA MET A 1 11.06 31.95 -19.11
C MET A 1 11.70 30.82 -19.92
N ALA A 2 12.04 30.98 -21.21
CA ALA A 2 12.56 29.86 -22.01
C ALA A 2 13.86 29.22 -21.48
N ALA A 3 14.84 30.01 -21.05
CA ALA A 3 16.05 29.46 -20.43
C ALA A 3 15.77 28.70 -19.11
N GLN A 4 14.77 29.14 -18.34
CA GLN A 4 14.36 28.45 -17.11
C GLN A 4 13.62 27.15 -17.42
N TYR A 5 12.83 27.13 -18.50
CA TYR A 5 12.21 25.90 -19.03
C TYR A 5 13.29 24.88 -19.40
N ASP A 6 14.33 25.30 -20.13
CA ASP A 6 15.42 24.41 -20.54
C ASP A 6 16.18 23.85 -19.32
N VAL A 7 16.41 24.69 -18.29
CA VAL A 7 16.97 24.23 -17.01
C VAL A 7 16.05 23.22 -16.32
N ALA A 8 14.74 23.48 -16.25
CA ALA A 8 13.78 22.57 -15.64
C ALA A 8 13.75 21.21 -16.37
N VAL A 9 13.73 21.20 -17.70
CA VAL A 9 13.83 19.98 -18.50
C VAL A 9 15.13 19.22 -18.23
N SER A 10 16.28 19.92 -18.18
CA SER A 10 17.57 19.28 -17.92
C SER A 10 17.70 18.65 -16.53
N ARG A 11 16.92 19.15 -15.56
CA ARG A 11 16.85 18.61 -14.20
C ARG A 11 15.71 17.59 -14.04
N GLU A 12 15.02 17.28 -15.12
CA GLU A 12 13.80 16.46 -15.14
C GLU A 12 12.71 17.01 -14.21
N ASP A 13 12.69 18.31 -13.90
CA ASP A 13 11.58 18.95 -13.17
C ASP A 13 10.45 19.25 -14.16
N PHE A 14 9.72 18.20 -14.55
CA PHE A 14 8.69 18.30 -15.57
C PHE A 14 7.49 19.12 -15.08
N ALA A 15 7.22 19.16 -13.77
CA ALA A 15 6.20 20.02 -13.19
C ALA A 15 6.51 21.52 -13.43
N LEU A 16 7.74 21.96 -13.13
CA LEU A 16 8.17 23.32 -13.40
C LEU A 16 8.27 23.59 -14.90
N ALA A 17 8.80 22.64 -15.68
CA ALA A 17 8.89 22.75 -17.13
C ALA A 17 7.50 22.88 -17.79
N GLN A 18 6.48 22.20 -17.25
CA GLN A 18 5.08 22.36 -17.71
C GLN A 18 4.63 23.81 -17.49
N ILE A 19 4.77 24.36 -16.29
CA ILE A 19 4.35 25.74 -15.98
C ILE A 19 5.07 26.75 -16.89
N LEU A 20 6.40 26.65 -16.98
CA LEU A 20 7.22 27.58 -17.77
C LEU A 20 6.98 27.45 -19.27
N GLY A 21 6.82 26.22 -19.76
CA GLY A 21 6.50 25.96 -21.17
C GLY A 21 5.13 26.51 -21.56
N ASN A 22 4.12 26.37 -20.69
CA ASN A 22 2.80 26.98 -20.91
C ASN A 22 2.90 28.49 -21.05
N ILE A 23 3.67 29.16 -20.17
CA ILE A 23 3.87 30.61 -20.23
C ILE A 23 4.51 31.01 -21.56
N VAL A 24 5.55 30.29 -22.02
CA VAL A 24 6.20 30.58 -23.31
C VAL A 24 5.21 30.44 -24.47
N LEU A 25 4.44 29.34 -24.50
CA LEU A 25 3.52 29.04 -25.60
C LEU A 25 2.30 29.97 -25.64
N THR A 26 1.85 30.47 -24.48
CA THR A 26 0.65 31.33 -24.37
C THR A 26 0.97 32.81 -24.51
N GLN A 27 2.05 33.29 -23.88
CA GLN A 27 2.40 34.71 -23.89
C GLN A 27 3.27 35.11 -25.09
N TYR A 28 4.01 34.16 -25.68
CA TYR A 28 4.93 34.41 -26.80
C TYR A 28 4.73 33.40 -27.96
N PRO A 29 3.51 33.21 -28.48
CA PRO A 29 3.16 32.08 -29.36
C PRO A 29 3.98 32.00 -30.66
N ASP A 30 4.43 33.14 -31.20
CA ASP A 30 5.16 33.23 -32.48
C ASP A 30 6.68 33.25 -32.34
N SER A 31 7.20 33.22 -31.10
CA SER A 31 8.64 33.28 -30.83
C SER A 31 9.37 32.02 -31.32
N ALA A 32 10.69 32.13 -31.49
CA ALA A 32 11.52 30.98 -31.88
C ALA A 32 11.49 29.87 -30.82
N GLU A 33 11.42 30.26 -29.54
CA GLU A 33 11.33 29.36 -28.40
C GLU A 33 9.98 28.63 -28.38
N ALA A 34 8.87 29.33 -28.62
CA ALA A 34 7.57 28.70 -28.70
C ALA A 34 7.51 27.68 -29.84
N LYS A 35 8.08 27.99 -31.01
CA LYS A 35 8.18 27.03 -32.13
C LYS A 35 9.00 25.78 -31.78
N ARG A 36 10.07 25.92 -30.99
CA ARG A 36 10.90 24.81 -30.51
C ARG A 36 10.21 23.95 -29.45
N ILE A 37 9.51 24.57 -28.50
CA ILE A 37 8.86 23.88 -27.37
C ILE A 37 7.59 23.15 -27.81
N ARG A 38 6.79 23.76 -28.69
CA ARG A 38 5.46 23.25 -29.10
C ARG A 38 5.43 21.76 -29.48
N PRO A 39 6.35 21.22 -30.32
CA PRO A 39 6.30 19.80 -30.70
C PRO A 39 6.61 18.84 -29.55
N VAL A 40 7.39 19.25 -28.54
CA VAL A 40 7.82 18.39 -27.42
C VAL A 40 7.00 18.60 -26.15
N TYR A 41 6.20 19.66 -26.09
CA TYR A 41 5.50 20.08 -24.88
C TYR A 41 4.51 19.02 -24.36
N ALA A 42 3.89 18.23 -25.24
CA ALA A 42 3.04 17.11 -24.84
C ALA A 42 3.80 16.07 -23.98
N GLN A 43 5.07 15.83 -24.28
CA GLN A 43 5.91 14.91 -23.50
C GLN A 43 6.23 15.49 -22.11
N ILE A 44 6.38 16.82 -22.01
CA ILE A 44 6.57 17.51 -20.73
C ILE A 44 5.32 17.40 -19.86
N ILE A 45 4.13 17.59 -20.44
CA ILE A 45 2.86 17.40 -19.72
C ILE A 45 2.77 15.96 -19.20
N ALA A 46 3.00 14.97 -20.07
CA ALA A 46 2.96 13.56 -19.67
C ALA A 46 4.03 13.21 -18.62
N GLY A 47 5.22 13.81 -18.69
CA GLY A 47 6.26 13.66 -17.66
C GLY A 47 5.85 14.25 -16.32
N ALA A 48 5.23 15.43 -16.32
CA ALA A 48 4.73 16.07 -15.12
C ALA A 48 3.56 15.30 -14.49
N GLU A 49 2.69 14.71 -15.31
CA GLU A 49 1.64 13.79 -14.86
C GLU A 49 2.24 12.56 -14.18
N ARG A 50 3.17 11.86 -14.82
CA ARG A 50 3.86 10.70 -14.21
C ARG A 50 4.53 11.04 -12.89
N GLN A 51 5.16 12.22 -12.77
CA GLN A 51 5.78 12.66 -11.51
C GLN A 51 4.76 12.92 -10.41
N ARG A 52 3.63 13.57 -10.74
CA ARG A 52 2.55 13.78 -9.79
C ARG A 52 1.92 12.46 -9.35
N ASP A 53 1.70 11.54 -10.29
CA ASP A 53 1.14 10.22 -10.00
C ASP A 53 2.08 9.40 -9.12
N HIS A 54 3.36 9.35 -9.45
CA HIS A 54 4.37 8.67 -8.62
C HIS A 54 4.39 9.25 -7.19
N LYS A 55 4.37 10.58 -7.05
CA LYS A 55 4.30 11.20 -5.73
C LYS A 55 3.01 10.85 -4.99
N ARG A 56 1.86 10.95 -5.67
CA ARG A 56 0.55 10.61 -5.10
C ARG A 56 0.52 9.17 -4.59
N GLN A 57 1.05 8.23 -5.37
CA GLN A 57 1.13 6.81 -5.03
C GLN A 57 2.03 6.57 -3.83
N ALA A 58 3.23 7.17 -3.80
CA ALA A 58 4.10 7.11 -2.64
C ALA A 58 3.46 7.70 -1.37
N ASP A 59 2.67 8.77 -1.51
CA ASP A 59 1.96 9.42 -0.40
C ASP A 59 0.78 8.57 0.15
N LEU A 60 0.35 7.51 -0.54
CA LEU A 60 -0.65 6.55 -0.01
C LEU A 60 -0.06 5.65 1.08
N TRP A 61 1.26 5.43 1.05
CA TRP A 61 1.95 4.55 1.98
C TRP A 61 2.42 5.33 3.22
N THR A 62 2.08 4.80 4.38
CA THR A 62 2.61 5.29 5.66
C THR A 62 3.67 4.34 6.19
N TYR A 63 4.83 4.88 6.57
CA TYR A 63 5.93 4.11 7.13
C TYR A 63 6.29 4.57 8.54
N HIS A 64 6.56 3.62 9.42
CA HIS A 64 7.02 3.82 10.78
C HIS A 64 8.24 2.96 11.08
N ALA A 65 9.15 3.50 11.89
CA ALA A 65 10.26 2.80 12.48
C ALA A 65 10.24 3.09 13.99
N VAL A 66 9.83 2.11 14.78
CA VAL A 66 9.62 2.28 16.23
C VAL A 66 10.50 1.31 17.02
N PRO A 67 11.03 1.70 18.19
CA PRO A 67 11.72 0.75 19.07
C PRO A 67 10.85 -0.47 19.35
N ASN A 68 11.43 -1.67 19.29
CA ASN A 68 10.77 -2.90 19.72
C ASN A 68 10.40 -2.77 21.20
N LYS A 69 9.13 -3.01 21.53
CA LYS A 69 8.63 -2.88 22.91
C LYS A 69 9.05 -4.04 23.81
N SER A 70 9.26 -5.22 23.21
CA SER A 70 9.48 -6.48 23.93
C SER A 70 10.95 -6.89 23.98
N GLY A 71 11.84 -6.13 23.34
CA GLY A 71 13.23 -6.53 23.18
C GLY A 71 14.07 -5.49 22.42
N PRO A 72 15.32 -5.83 22.08
CA PRO A 72 16.17 -4.96 21.28
C PRO A 72 15.67 -4.83 19.83
N GLY A 73 16.16 -3.79 19.15
CA GLY A 73 15.91 -3.56 17.73
C GLY A 73 14.77 -2.59 17.44
N THR A 74 14.45 -2.50 16.15
CA THR A 74 13.45 -1.57 15.62
C THR A 74 12.45 -2.35 14.78
N VAL A 75 11.16 -2.11 15.01
CA VAL A 75 10.07 -2.62 14.19
C VAL A 75 9.82 -1.62 13.07
N TYR A 76 9.93 -2.08 11.83
CA TYR A 76 9.59 -1.28 10.66
C TYR A 76 8.23 -1.71 10.13
N THR A 77 7.35 -0.75 9.88
CA THR A 77 5.99 -1.01 9.43
C THR A 77 5.68 -0.09 8.26
N GLY A 78 5.13 -0.65 7.19
CA GLY A 78 4.53 0.07 6.07
C GLY A 78 3.07 -0.34 5.97
N PHE A 79 2.16 0.60 5.78
CA PHE A 79 0.76 0.26 5.57
C PHE A 79 0.07 1.19 4.59
N ILE A 80 -0.98 0.65 4.00
CA ILE A 80 -1.87 1.34 3.06
C ILE A 80 -3.31 0.91 3.31
N TRP A 81 -4.25 1.81 3.06
CA TRP A 81 -5.67 1.56 3.26
C TRP A 81 -6.33 0.98 2.01
N ALA A 82 -7.33 0.13 2.23
CA ALA A 82 -8.25 -0.22 1.18
C ALA A 82 -8.98 1.04 0.71
N VAL A 83 -9.21 1.14 -0.59
CA VAL A 83 -10.08 2.14 -1.18
C VAL A 83 -11.50 1.82 -0.73
N ASP A 84 -12.06 2.69 0.09
CA ASP A 84 -13.44 2.55 0.53
C ASP A 84 -14.40 2.77 -0.64
N VAL A 85 -15.43 1.94 -0.75
CA VAL A 85 -16.58 2.24 -1.60
C VAL A 85 -17.32 3.43 -0.99
N PRO A 86 -17.74 4.45 -1.77
CA PRO A 86 -18.54 5.55 -1.25
C PRO A 86 -19.76 5.04 -0.47
N ASP A 87 -20.07 5.66 0.67
CA ASP A 87 -21.16 5.30 1.59
C ASP A 87 -21.08 3.89 2.20
N SER A 88 -19.93 3.21 2.09
CA SER A 88 -19.71 1.96 2.84
C SER A 88 -19.87 2.20 4.34
N ARG A 89 -20.58 1.29 5.01
CA ARG A 89 -20.68 1.25 6.48
C ARG A 89 -19.78 0.17 7.08
N GLU A 90 -19.02 -0.52 6.23
CA GLU A 90 -18.08 -1.54 6.67
C GLU A 90 -16.85 -0.86 7.28
N PRO A 91 -16.22 -1.46 8.31
CA PRO A 91 -15.00 -0.89 8.85
C PRO A 91 -13.88 -0.91 7.82
N SER A 92 -13.07 0.14 7.83
CA SER A 92 -11.91 0.27 6.94
C SER A 92 -10.88 -0.83 7.25
N ILE A 93 -10.25 -1.33 6.20
CA ILE A 93 -9.17 -2.32 6.30
C ILE A 93 -7.89 -1.69 5.78
N ARG A 94 -6.77 -1.97 6.43
CA ARG A 94 -5.44 -1.69 5.89
C ARG A 94 -4.65 -2.96 5.67
N LEU A 95 -3.83 -2.95 4.62
CA LEU A 95 -2.72 -3.88 4.44
C LEU A 95 -1.54 -3.36 5.26
N VAL A 96 -0.93 -4.23 6.05
CA VAL A 96 0.25 -3.94 6.85
C VAL A 96 1.37 -4.88 6.46
N LEU A 97 2.53 -4.31 6.13
CA LEU A 97 3.79 -5.01 5.91
C LEU A 97 4.72 -4.64 7.05
N ARG A 98 5.30 -5.62 7.73
CA ARG A 98 6.08 -5.39 8.95
C ARG A 98 7.34 -6.24 8.97
N ASN A 99 8.46 -5.61 9.30
CA ASN A 99 9.71 -6.24 9.66
C ASN A 99 9.91 -6.14 11.19
N HIS A 100 9.78 -7.27 11.87
CA HIS A 100 9.95 -7.38 13.32
C HIS A 100 11.30 -8.04 13.65
N PRO A 101 12.11 -7.51 14.58
CA PRO A 101 13.43 -8.07 14.92
C PRO A 101 13.40 -9.55 15.34
N GLU A 102 12.34 -9.97 16.03
CA GLU A 102 12.21 -11.34 16.55
C GLU A 102 11.38 -12.26 15.65
N TRP A 103 10.46 -11.70 14.85
CA TRP A 103 9.48 -12.49 14.09
C TRP A 103 9.69 -12.43 12.59
N GLY A 104 10.62 -11.60 12.12
CA GLY A 104 10.88 -11.41 10.71
C GLY A 104 9.78 -10.64 10.00
N LEU A 105 9.64 -10.95 8.71
CA LEU A 105 8.74 -10.26 7.80
C LEU A 105 7.34 -10.85 7.90
N SER A 106 6.32 -9.98 7.94
CA SER A 106 4.92 -10.36 8.01
C SER A 106 4.06 -9.43 7.16
N ALA A 107 3.01 -10.00 6.56
CA ALA A 107 1.97 -9.26 5.87
C ALA A 107 0.61 -9.64 6.48
N TYR A 108 -0.22 -8.66 6.78
CA TYR A 108 -1.55 -8.91 7.34
C TYR A 108 -2.52 -7.80 7.01
N LEU A 109 -3.80 -8.16 6.94
CA LEU A 109 -4.91 -7.22 6.90
C LEU A 109 -5.31 -6.88 8.33
N LEU A 110 -5.53 -5.61 8.62
CA LEU A 110 -6.03 -5.16 9.91
C LEU A 110 -7.34 -4.42 9.74
N LEU A 111 -8.38 -4.89 10.43
CA LEU A 111 -9.66 -4.20 10.54
C LEU A 111 -9.54 -3.04 11.52
N ASP A 112 -9.85 -1.82 11.07
CA ASP A 112 -10.02 -0.67 11.94
C ASP A 112 -11.51 -0.39 12.18
N ARG A 113 -11.99 -0.74 13.38
CA ARG A 113 -13.39 -0.49 13.79
C ARG A 113 -13.64 0.96 14.22
N THR A 114 -12.58 1.74 14.42
CA THR A 114 -12.65 3.10 14.95
C THR A 114 -12.66 4.15 13.84
N ARG A 115 -12.08 3.83 12.68
CA ARG A 115 -12.08 4.72 11.51
C ARG A 115 -13.40 4.62 10.74
N ARG A 116 -14.01 5.77 10.45
CA ARG A 116 -15.10 5.85 9.46
C ARG A 116 -14.51 5.79 8.04
N PRO A 117 -15.14 5.07 7.10
CA PRO A 117 -14.74 5.11 5.69
C PRO A 117 -14.57 6.56 5.19
N GLY A 118 -13.43 6.85 4.58
CA GLY A 118 -13.09 8.18 4.05
C GLY A 118 -12.55 9.24 5.04
N ALA A 119 -12.29 8.94 6.32
CA ALA A 119 -11.65 9.88 7.24
C ALA A 119 -10.15 10.06 6.93
N PRO A 120 -9.51 11.24 7.12
CA PRO A 120 -8.04 11.37 7.06
C PRO A 120 -7.35 10.39 8.01
N GLY A 121 -6.19 9.85 7.64
CA GLY A 121 -5.56 8.74 8.36
C GLY A 121 -5.00 9.15 9.73
N ASP A 122 -5.45 8.48 10.78
CA ASP A 122 -4.84 8.54 12.12
C ASP A 122 -3.63 7.60 12.22
N SER A 123 -2.59 8.09 12.90
CA SER A 123 -1.17 7.73 12.75
C SER A 123 -0.71 6.46 13.50
N GLY A 124 -1.58 5.48 13.71
CA GLY A 124 -1.24 4.30 14.52
C GLY A 124 -1.70 2.99 13.90
N ALA A 125 -0.77 2.11 13.57
CA ALA A 125 -1.06 0.69 13.69
C ALA A 125 -0.99 0.34 15.18
N PRO A 126 -2.09 -0.13 15.84
CA PRO A 126 -1.90 -0.85 17.07
C PRO A 126 -0.92 -1.97 16.73
N ASP A 127 0.17 -2.03 17.48
CA ASP A 127 1.05 -3.18 17.49
C ASP A 127 0.17 -4.34 17.96
N PRO A 128 -0.19 -5.29 17.07
CA PRO A 128 -1.03 -6.40 17.49
C PRO A 128 -0.32 -7.28 18.53
N GLY A 129 0.91 -6.95 18.95
CA GLY A 129 1.46 -7.33 20.24
C GLY A 129 1.47 -8.84 20.47
N ALA A 130 2.62 -9.47 20.22
CA ALA A 130 2.97 -10.80 20.73
C ALA A 130 2.20 -12.03 20.20
N ALA A 131 1.43 -11.94 19.12
CA ALA A 131 0.95 -13.15 18.44
C ALA A 131 2.09 -13.81 17.63
N HIS A 132 2.92 -14.61 18.32
CA HIS A 132 3.62 -15.73 17.71
C HIS A 132 2.59 -16.85 17.54
N ALA A 133 2.11 -17.07 16.32
CA ALA A 133 1.47 -18.35 16.01
C ALA A 133 2.56 -19.22 15.37
N PRO A 134 3.12 -20.22 16.09
CA PRO A 134 3.76 -21.33 15.40
C PRO A 134 2.73 -21.94 14.43
N GLN A 135 3.17 -22.36 13.24
CA GLN A 135 2.32 -23.08 12.29
C GLN A 135 1.54 -24.19 13.02
N PRO A 136 0.23 -24.33 12.83
CA PRO A 136 -0.55 -25.28 13.61
C PRO A 136 -0.21 -26.72 13.21
N SER A 137 0.46 -27.43 14.11
CA SER A 137 0.44 -28.89 14.14
C SER A 137 -0.93 -29.35 14.63
N SER A 138 -1.75 -29.87 13.70
CA SER A 138 -2.87 -30.81 13.88
C SER A 138 -3.39 -30.97 15.33
N GLY A 139 -4.27 -30.05 15.77
CA GLY A 139 -5.01 -30.14 17.03
C GLY A 139 -6.51 -30.09 16.78
N THR A 140 -7.24 -31.08 17.30
CA THR A 140 -8.67 -31.30 17.03
C THR A 140 -9.58 -30.39 17.87
N GLY A 141 -10.29 -29.47 17.20
CA GLY A 141 -11.63 -28.98 17.56
C GLY A 141 -11.74 -27.86 18.63
N VAL A 142 -12.53 -26.81 18.34
CA VAL A 142 -13.91 -26.54 18.81
C VAL A 142 -14.36 -25.16 18.30
N GLY A 143 -15.48 -25.13 17.56
CA GLY A 143 -16.46 -24.02 17.42
C GLY A 143 -15.98 -22.57 17.23
N ALA A 144 -16.28 -22.00 16.06
CA ALA A 144 -16.06 -20.60 15.71
C ALA A 144 -16.64 -19.62 16.76
N PRO A 145 -15.86 -18.65 17.29
CA PRO A 145 -16.41 -17.60 18.13
C PRO A 145 -17.04 -16.47 17.31
N LEU A 146 -18.12 -15.91 17.85
CA LEU A 146 -18.70 -14.64 17.44
C LEU A 146 -17.65 -13.52 17.50
N GLY A 147 -17.31 -12.91 16.36
CA GLY A 147 -16.66 -11.59 16.37
C GLY A 147 -15.58 -11.28 15.34
N SER A 148 -15.09 -12.24 14.54
CA SER A 148 -14.21 -11.93 13.41
C SER A 148 -15.01 -11.39 12.21
N PRO A 149 -14.57 -10.32 11.52
CA PRO A 149 -15.17 -9.90 10.26
C PRO A 149 -14.91 -10.89 9.10
N TYR A 150 -13.95 -11.81 9.27
CA TYR A 150 -13.51 -12.73 8.23
C TYR A 150 -14.12 -14.13 8.47
N LEU A 151 -14.48 -14.82 7.39
CA LEU A 151 -14.77 -16.26 7.44
C LEU A 151 -13.47 -17.03 7.22
N CYS A 152 -12.60 -17.05 8.23
CA CYS A 152 -11.36 -17.81 8.19
C CYS A 152 -11.37 -18.91 9.26
N PRO A 153 -11.83 -20.15 8.93
CA PRO A 153 -11.78 -21.24 9.88
C PRO A 153 -10.33 -21.65 10.18
N GLU A 154 -10.06 -22.08 11.42
CA GLU A 154 -8.80 -22.71 11.80
C GLU A 154 -8.55 -24.01 10.99
N PRO A 155 -7.29 -24.38 10.69
CA PRO A 155 -6.06 -23.65 11.04
C PRO A 155 -5.72 -22.46 10.12
N ALA A 156 -6.29 -22.45 8.92
CA ALA A 156 -6.06 -21.44 7.90
C ALA A 156 -7.20 -21.46 6.88
N CYS A 157 -7.34 -20.37 6.16
CA CYS A 157 -8.23 -20.21 5.03
C CYS A 157 -7.47 -19.84 3.76
N HIS A 158 -8.16 -19.93 2.63
CA HIS A 158 -7.64 -19.52 1.34
C HIS A 158 -8.35 -18.26 0.88
N ILE A 159 -7.56 -17.24 0.53
CA ILE A 159 -8.05 -15.99 -0.05
C ILE A 159 -7.59 -15.88 -1.50
N SER A 160 -8.40 -15.22 -2.32
CA SER A 160 -8.07 -14.92 -3.71
C SER A 160 -7.53 -13.50 -3.78
N ILE A 161 -6.33 -13.34 -4.33
CA ILE A 161 -5.67 -12.05 -4.54
C ILE A 161 -5.37 -11.88 -6.04
N ARG A 162 -5.73 -10.73 -6.59
CA ARG A 162 -5.43 -10.33 -7.96
C ARG A 162 -4.57 -9.07 -7.96
N PHE A 163 -3.58 -9.05 -8.83
CA PHE A 163 -2.73 -7.88 -9.10
C PHE A 163 -3.03 -7.37 -10.49
N ASP A 164 -3.36 -6.08 -10.60
CA ASP A 164 -3.76 -5.43 -11.85
C ASP A 164 -4.81 -6.26 -12.63
N ASP A 165 -4.57 -6.47 -13.93
CA ASP A 165 -5.39 -7.30 -14.82
C ASP A 165 -4.92 -8.77 -14.86
N GLY A 166 -4.07 -9.18 -13.92
CA GLY A 166 -3.56 -10.53 -13.79
C GLY A 166 -4.61 -11.55 -13.35
N ALA A 167 -4.27 -12.83 -13.44
CA ALA A 167 -5.11 -13.90 -12.92
C ALA A 167 -5.16 -13.86 -11.38
N ALA A 168 -6.31 -14.25 -10.82
CA ALA A 168 -6.45 -14.46 -9.40
C ALA A 168 -5.49 -15.56 -8.91
N GLN A 169 -4.77 -15.29 -7.84
CA GLN A 169 -3.83 -16.18 -7.17
C GLN A 169 -4.39 -16.54 -5.80
N THR A 170 -4.21 -17.79 -5.39
CA THR A 170 -4.65 -18.25 -4.07
C THR A 170 -3.52 -18.09 -3.06
N PHE A 171 -3.83 -17.45 -1.93
CA PHE A 171 -2.91 -17.29 -0.80
C PHE A 171 -3.50 -17.97 0.44
N THR A 172 -2.62 -18.53 1.28
CA THR A 172 -3.00 -19.00 2.61
C THR A 172 -3.02 -17.83 3.58
N ALA A 173 -4.10 -17.73 4.33
CA ALA A 173 -4.30 -16.73 5.36
C ALA A 173 -4.78 -17.35 6.66
N TYR A 174 -4.48 -16.73 7.79
CA TYR A 174 -4.92 -17.22 9.10
C TYR A 174 -5.13 -16.07 10.07
N GLU A 175 -6.06 -16.27 11.00
CA GLU A 175 -6.19 -15.40 12.17
C GLU A 175 -5.27 -15.92 13.27
N PRO A 176 -4.56 -15.05 13.99
CA PRO A 176 -3.80 -15.51 15.15
C PRO A 176 -4.76 -16.00 16.24
N ASP A 177 -4.32 -16.99 17.02
CA ASP A 177 -5.08 -17.59 18.13
C ASP A 177 -5.55 -16.56 19.19
N GLU A 178 -4.91 -15.39 19.21
CA GLU A 178 -5.34 -14.22 19.97
C GLU A 178 -6.62 -13.64 19.36
N ARG A 179 -7.75 -14.20 19.81
CA ARG A 179 -9.11 -13.79 19.44
C ARG A 179 -9.30 -12.28 19.66
N GLY A 180 -9.78 -11.60 18.62
CA GLY A 180 -10.23 -10.21 18.72
C GLY A 180 -9.21 -9.15 18.29
N THR A 181 -8.02 -9.54 17.81
CA THR A 181 -7.05 -8.61 17.21
C THR A 181 -7.56 -7.96 15.93
N GLY A 182 -8.48 -8.62 15.22
CA GLY A 182 -8.99 -8.17 13.92
C GLY A 182 -7.92 -8.19 12.81
N ALA A 183 -6.86 -8.98 13.01
CA ALA A 183 -5.77 -9.18 12.07
C ALA A 183 -5.93 -10.51 11.33
N LEU A 184 -5.72 -10.50 10.01
CA LEU A 184 -5.65 -11.69 9.16
C LEU A 184 -4.29 -11.73 8.46
N PHE A 185 -3.43 -12.67 8.85
CA PHE A 185 -2.09 -12.82 8.29
C PHE A 185 -2.13 -13.53 6.94
N ILE A 186 -1.17 -13.19 6.07
CA ILE A 186 -0.94 -13.81 4.76
C ILE A 186 0.45 -14.46 4.83
N GLU A 187 0.54 -15.77 4.65
CA GLU A 187 1.78 -16.53 4.93
C GLU A 187 2.92 -16.22 3.94
N ASP A 188 2.64 -16.18 2.64
CA ASP A 188 3.66 -16.08 1.60
C ASP A 188 4.13 -14.64 1.36
N TYR A 189 4.76 -14.03 2.37
CA TYR A 189 5.23 -12.64 2.35
C TYR A 189 6.04 -12.32 1.09
N ALA A 190 7.03 -13.15 0.75
CA ALA A 190 7.93 -12.89 -0.38
C ALA A 190 7.21 -12.88 -1.74
N VAL A 191 6.22 -13.75 -1.91
CA VAL A 191 5.40 -13.81 -3.14
C VAL A 191 4.51 -12.57 -3.21
N LEU A 192 3.86 -12.24 -2.09
CA LEU A 192 3.00 -11.06 -1.99
C LEU A 192 3.76 -9.77 -2.29
N THR A 193 4.91 -9.54 -1.66
CA THR A 193 5.66 -8.28 -1.83
C THR A 193 6.30 -8.16 -3.20
N ALA A 194 6.79 -9.25 -3.79
CA ALA A 194 7.30 -9.22 -5.16
C ALA A 194 6.22 -8.79 -6.17
N ALA A 195 4.96 -9.20 -5.95
CA ALA A 195 3.84 -8.73 -6.76
C ALA A 195 3.48 -7.26 -6.48
N ILE A 196 3.40 -6.85 -5.21
CA ILE A 196 3.12 -5.47 -4.78
C ILE A 196 4.15 -4.47 -5.33
N GLU A 197 5.43 -4.82 -5.39
CA GLU A 197 6.51 -3.95 -5.90
C GLU A 197 6.33 -3.53 -7.36
N THR A 198 5.59 -4.31 -8.14
CA THR A 198 5.40 -4.06 -9.59
C THR A 198 3.96 -3.72 -9.96
N ALA A 199 2.99 -4.01 -9.09
CA ALA A 199 1.59 -3.80 -9.36
C ALA A 199 1.14 -2.35 -9.15
N GLN A 200 0.12 -1.92 -9.91
CA GLN A 200 -0.60 -0.68 -9.61
C GLN A 200 -1.70 -0.92 -8.58
N TRP A 201 -2.43 -2.03 -8.73
CA TRP A 201 -3.59 -2.39 -7.93
C TRP A 201 -3.45 -3.80 -7.38
N MET A 202 -3.91 -3.99 -6.15
CA MET A 202 -4.12 -5.28 -5.53
C MET A 202 -5.59 -5.39 -5.11
N THR A 203 -6.24 -6.48 -5.47
CA THR A 203 -7.62 -6.78 -5.09
C THR A 203 -7.66 -8.08 -4.32
N ILE A 204 -8.35 -8.11 -3.18
CA ILE A 204 -8.53 -9.31 -2.35
C ILE A 204 -10.02 -9.61 -2.25
N ASP A 205 -10.41 -10.80 -2.70
CA ASP A 205 -11.76 -11.31 -2.53
C ASP A 205 -11.86 -11.98 -1.16
N MET A 206 -12.41 -11.26 -0.19
CA MET A 206 -12.48 -11.70 1.20
C MET A 206 -13.80 -12.42 1.49
N PRO A 207 -13.79 -13.71 1.88
CA PRO A 207 -14.99 -14.37 2.37
C PRO A 207 -15.44 -13.75 3.71
N THR A 208 -16.68 -13.30 3.76
CA THR A 208 -17.34 -12.75 4.96
C THR A 208 -18.69 -13.42 5.17
N ALA A 209 -19.28 -13.28 6.36
CA ALA A 209 -20.62 -13.80 6.64
C ALA A 209 -21.70 -13.25 5.68
N ALA A 210 -21.46 -12.08 5.06
CA ALA A 210 -22.36 -11.46 4.09
C ALA A 210 -22.09 -11.87 2.62
N GLY A 211 -21.09 -12.72 2.37
CA GLY A 211 -20.62 -13.09 1.03
C GLY A 211 -19.18 -12.63 0.79
N ILE A 212 -18.81 -12.41 -0.47
CA ILE A 212 -17.47 -11.93 -0.83
C ILE A 212 -17.42 -10.40 -0.71
N ARG A 213 -16.48 -9.90 0.10
CA ARG A 213 -16.13 -8.48 0.18
C ARG A 213 -14.86 -8.24 -0.64
N GLU A 214 -14.98 -7.48 -1.72
CA GLU A 214 -13.83 -7.08 -2.54
C GLU A 214 -13.08 -5.94 -1.84
N LEU A 215 -11.79 -6.14 -1.53
CA LEU A 215 -10.91 -5.13 -0.96
C LEU A 215 -9.92 -4.68 -2.02
N ARG A 216 -9.95 -3.41 -2.40
CA ARG A 216 -9.06 -2.85 -3.41
C ARG A 216 -8.02 -1.95 -2.77
N PHE A 217 -6.76 -2.12 -3.14
CA PHE A 217 -5.62 -1.33 -2.68
C PHE A 217 -4.86 -0.81 -3.88
N GLU A 218 -4.54 0.48 -3.90
CA GLU A 218 -3.61 1.02 -4.90
C GLU A 218 -2.19 0.90 -4.37
N VAL A 219 -1.53 -0.21 -4.68
CA VAL A 219 -0.26 -0.62 -4.03
C VAL A 219 0.98 0.03 -4.63
N ALA A 220 0.85 0.73 -5.76
CA ALA A 220 1.94 1.50 -6.35
C ALA A 220 2.59 2.47 -5.33
N GLY A 221 3.88 2.72 -5.51
CA GLY A 221 4.66 3.55 -4.58
C GLY A 221 5.10 2.84 -3.30
N TYR A 222 4.91 1.51 -3.22
CA TYR A 222 5.55 0.68 -2.19
C TYR A 222 7.07 0.78 -2.27
N ASP A 223 7.71 0.97 -1.13
CA ASP A 223 9.16 1.10 -0.98
C ASP A 223 9.68 0.09 0.06
N PRO A 224 10.21 -1.07 -0.39
CA PRO A 224 10.70 -2.11 0.52
C PRO A 224 11.91 -1.65 1.34
N GLN A 225 12.68 -0.65 0.88
CA GLN A 225 13.85 -0.17 1.63
C GLN A 225 13.43 0.51 2.94
N ARG A 226 12.24 1.09 2.98
CA ARG A 226 11.67 1.70 4.20
C ARG A 226 11.21 0.67 5.24
N LEU A 227 11.18 -0.62 4.89
CA LEU A 227 10.94 -1.73 5.82
C LEU A 227 12.23 -2.35 6.35
N THR A 228 13.39 -1.82 5.99
CA THR A 228 14.68 -2.37 6.40
C THR A 228 15.46 -1.36 7.25
N PRO A 229 16.33 -1.84 8.16
CA PRO A 229 17.29 -0.96 8.81
C PRO A 229 18.14 -0.23 7.78
N PRO A 230 18.45 1.06 7.99
CA PRO A 230 19.38 1.77 7.13
C PRO A 230 20.70 1.01 7.09
N THR A 231 21.19 0.72 5.89
CA THR A 231 22.49 0.07 5.72
C THR A 231 23.55 1.03 6.27
N ALA A 232 24.36 0.57 7.23
CA ALA A 232 25.48 1.36 7.73
C ALA A 232 26.50 1.55 6.59
N LEU A 233 26.77 2.81 6.25
CA LEU A 233 27.84 3.22 5.32
C LEU A 233 29.21 3.13 5.99
#